data_AF-A0A7Y1YWH3-F1
#
_entry.id   AF-A0A7Y1YWH3-F1
#
_cell.length_a   1.000
_cell.length_b   1.000
_cell.length_c   1.000
_cell.angle_alpha   90.00
_cell.angle_beta   90.00
_cell.angle_gamma   90.00
#
_symmetry.space_group_name_H-M   'P 1'
#
loop_
_entity.id
_entity.type
_entity.pdbx_description
1 polymer ?
#
loop_
_entity_poly.entity_id
_entity_poly.type
_entity_poly.pdbx_seq_one_letter_code
_entity_poly.pdbx_strand_id
1 'polypeptide(L)'
;MTIRPILSALLRNRTGAVLVIGQIALTLAIVVNALFIIQQRLQFMNRPSGMDVENIITANNIGFGAEYQHDETMRDDLAAIRSLPGVIAATTINSMPLSGSGSAGGWRASAEEDATSRDGNYYFVTEQGQAALGFE
;
A
#
# COMPACT_ATOMS: atom_id res chain seq x y z
N MET A 1 -9.45 27.58 -46.65
CA MET A 1 -10.61 26.68 -46.48
C MET A 1 -11.52 27.27 -45.42
N THR A 2 -12.74 27.67 -45.80
CA THR A 2 -13.63 28.50 -44.98
C THR A 2 -14.43 27.63 -44.00
N ILE A 3 -14.20 27.81 -42.70
CA ILE A 3 -14.89 27.12 -41.58
C ILE A 3 -16.38 27.55 -41.44
N ARG A 4 -16.73 28.71 -42.01
CA ARG A 4 -18.07 29.32 -41.95
C ARG A 4 -19.26 28.43 -42.39
N PRO A 5 -19.19 27.66 -43.49
CA PRO A 5 -20.31 26.80 -43.93
C PRO A 5 -20.56 25.64 -42.97
N ILE A 6 -19.51 25.08 -42.35
CA ILE A 6 -19.60 23.97 -41.39
C ILE A 6 -20.31 24.42 -40.11
N LEU A 7 -19.91 25.58 -39.56
CA LEU A 7 -20.59 26.19 -38.43
C LEU A 7 -22.04 26.55 -38.75
N SER A 8 -22.31 27.12 -39.92
CA SER A 8 -23.66 27.46 -40.34
C SER A 8 -24.57 26.24 -40.53
N ALA A 9 -24.01 25.10 -40.96
CA ALA A 9 -24.75 23.84 -41.06
C ALA A 9 -25.04 23.23 -39.68
N LEU A 10 -24.07 23.26 -38.76
CA LEU A 10 -24.24 22.83 -37.36
C LEU A 10 -25.31 23.66 -36.61
N LEU A 11 -25.31 24.98 -36.81
CA LEU A 11 -26.28 25.90 -36.21
C LEU A 11 -27.71 25.73 -36.76
N ARG A 12 -27.88 25.07 -37.92
CA ARG A 12 -29.19 24.78 -38.52
C ARG A 12 -29.89 23.58 -37.89
N ASN A 13 -29.13 22.63 -37.31
CA ASN A 13 -29.66 21.52 -36.52
C ASN A 13 -29.09 21.54 -35.09
N ARG A 14 -29.54 22.53 -34.31
CA ARG A 14 -29.00 22.85 -32.98
C ARG A 14 -28.98 21.66 -32.02
N THR A 15 -30.02 20.84 -32.03
CA THR A 15 -30.13 19.67 -31.16
C THR A 15 -29.04 18.64 -31.46
N GLY A 16 -28.85 18.29 -32.74
CA GLY A 16 -27.80 17.35 -33.15
C GLY A 16 -26.39 17.87 -32.84
N ALA A 17 -26.13 19.15 -33.12
CA ALA A 17 -24.84 19.78 -32.82
C ALA A 17 -24.54 19.80 -31.31
N VAL A 18 -25.52 20.14 -30.48
CA VAL A 18 -25.38 20.17 -29.01
C VAL A 18 -25.15 18.76 -28.45
N LEU A 19 -25.87 17.75 -28.94
CA LEU A 19 -25.69 16.37 -28.51
C LEU A 19 -24.27 15.85 -28.82
N VAL A 20 -23.75 16.13 -30.01
CA VAL A 20 -22.37 15.73 -30.39
C VAL A 20 -21.34 16.44 -29.52
N ILE A 21 -21.46 17.75 -29.30
CA ILE A 21 -20.55 18.51 -28.43
C ILE A 21 -20.63 17.97 -26.99
N GLY A 22 -21.84 17.73 -26.48
CA GLY A 22 -22.05 17.17 -25.15
C GLY A 22 -21.43 15.78 -24.99
N GLN A 23 -21.56 14.91 -25.99
CA GLN A 23 -20.94 13.59 -25.99
C GLN A 23 -19.40 13.69 -26.01
N ILE A 24 -18.83 14.54 -26.85
CA ILE A 24 -17.37 14.75 -26.91
C ILE A 24 -16.87 15.32 -25.57
N ALA A 25 -17.57 16.29 -25.00
CA ALA A 25 -17.22 16.87 -23.71
C ALA A 25 -17.30 15.83 -22.58
N LEU A 26 -18.36 15.02 -22.54
CA LEU A 26 -18.55 13.97 -21.54
C LEU A 26 -17.48 12.89 -21.65
N THR A 27 -17.20 12.41 -22.87
CA THR A 27 -16.15 11.39 -23.10
C THR A 27 -14.77 11.92 -22.70
N LEU A 28 -14.44 13.16 -23.07
CA LEU A 28 -13.19 13.79 -22.64
C LEU A 28 -13.13 13.95 -21.12
N ALA A 29 -14.21 14.39 -20.47
CA ALA A 29 -14.27 14.55 -19.02
C ALA A 29 -14.04 13.22 -18.29
N ILE A 30 -14.65 12.13 -18.77
CA ILE A 30 -14.43 10.78 -18.22
C ILE A 30 -12.97 10.37 -18.37
N VAL A 31 -12.38 10.55 -19.56
CA VAL A 31 -10.98 10.17 -19.82
C VAL A 31 -10.01 10.96 -18.94
N VAL A 32 -10.19 12.27 -18.82
CA VAL A 32 -9.32 13.13 -18.00
C VAL A 32 -9.40 12.72 -16.52
N ASN A 33 -10.61 12.50 -15.99
CA ASN A 33 -10.79 12.03 -14.61
C ASN A 33 -10.17 10.65 -14.37
N ALA A 34 -10.32 9.72 -15.32
CA ALA A 34 -9.71 8.40 -15.22
C ALA A 34 -8.18 8.48 -15.20
N LEU A 35 -7.58 9.26 -16.11
CA LEU A 35 -6.13 9.47 -16.14
C LEU A 35 -5.61 10.10 -14.85
N PHE A 36 -6.34 11.05 -14.28
CA PHE A 36 -5.97 11.66 -13.01
C PHE A 36 -5.93 10.64 -11.85
N ILE A 37 -6.97 9.81 -11.73
CA ILE A 37 -7.01 8.73 -10.72
C ILE A 37 -5.86 7.73 -10.92
N ILE A 38 -5.56 7.37 -12.17
CA ILE A 38 -4.44 6.47 -12.50
C ILE A 38 -3.11 7.09 -12.07
N GLN A 39 -2.87 8.37 -12.37
CA GLN A 39 -1.64 9.05 -11.96
C GLN A 39 -1.50 9.11 -10.44
N GLN A 40 -2.56 9.44 -9.70
CA GLN A 40 -2.54 9.40 -8.23
C GLN A 40 -2.20 7.99 -7.72
N ARG A 41 -2.78 6.95 -8.32
CA ARG A 41 -2.51 5.57 -7.91
C ARG A 41 -1.07 5.16 -8.20
N LEU A 42 -0.52 5.54 -9.35
CA LEU A 42 0.88 5.31 -9.68
C LEU A 42 1.82 6.04 -8.72
N GLN A 43 1.53 7.31 -8.39
CA GLN A 43 2.30 8.06 -7.40
C GLN A 43 2.28 7.40 -6.02
N PHE A 44 1.12 6.89 -5.60
CA PHE A 44 0.99 6.19 -4.33
C PHE A 44 1.78 4.86 -4.31
N MET A 45 1.71 4.07 -5.39
CA MET A 45 2.45 2.80 -5.50
C MET A 45 3.96 3.00 -5.63
N ASN A 46 4.40 4.08 -6.29
CA ASN A 46 5.82 4.41 -6.45
C ASN A 46 6.42 5.12 -5.24
N ARG A 47 5.61 5.37 -4.19
CA ARG A 47 6.12 5.97 -2.96
C ARG A 47 7.11 4.98 -2.31
N PRO A 48 8.34 5.40 -1.97
CA PRO A 48 9.27 4.57 -1.23
C PRO A 48 8.61 4.05 0.06
N SER A 49 8.63 2.73 0.26
CA SER A 49 8.08 2.08 1.46
C SER A 49 8.93 2.36 2.70
N GLY A 50 10.20 2.72 2.51
CA GLY A 50 11.20 2.82 3.57
C GLY A 50 11.74 1.46 4.04
N MET A 51 11.30 0.36 3.42
CA MET A 51 11.79 -0.99 3.69
C MET A 51 12.67 -1.46 2.54
N ASP A 52 13.62 -2.34 2.84
CA ASP A 52 14.44 -3.02 1.83
C ASP A 52 13.68 -4.22 1.22
N VAL A 53 12.65 -3.93 0.42
CA VAL A 53 11.73 -4.94 -0.11
C VAL A 53 12.45 -6.00 -0.97
N GLU A 54 13.52 -5.63 -1.68
CA GLU A 54 14.20 -6.53 -2.60
C GLU A 54 15.03 -7.62 -1.87
N ASN A 55 15.45 -7.35 -0.64
CA ASN A 55 16.28 -8.27 0.16
C ASN A 55 15.50 -8.97 1.30
N ILE A 56 14.18 -8.78 1.38
CA ILE A 56 13.32 -9.44 2.37
C ILE A 56 12.80 -10.78 1.84
N ILE A 57 13.04 -11.85 2.60
CA ILE A 57 12.46 -13.17 2.37
C ILE A 57 11.49 -13.48 3.49
N THR A 58 10.30 -14.00 3.13
CA THR A 58 9.29 -14.43 4.11
C THR A 58 9.16 -15.95 4.11
N ALA A 59 9.06 -16.51 5.31
CA ALA A 59 8.77 -17.91 5.52
C ALA A 59 7.65 -18.02 6.57
N ASN A 60 6.76 -18.99 6.38
CA ASN A 60 5.72 -19.31 7.35
C ASN A 60 6.03 -20.68 7.94
N ASN A 61 6.09 -20.76 9.27
CA ASN A 61 6.23 -22.02 9.99
C ASN A 61 4.89 -22.35 10.69
N ILE A 62 4.43 -23.59 10.52
CA ILE A 62 3.26 -24.12 11.22
C ILE A 62 3.77 -25.30 12.06
N GLY A 63 3.72 -25.14 13.38
CA GLY A 63 4.04 -26.22 14.31
C GLY A 63 2.95 -27.28 14.34
N PHE A 64 3.32 -28.56 14.39
CA PHE A 64 2.40 -29.69 14.46
C PHE A 64 2.78 -30.63 15.62
N GLY A 65 1.79 -31.16 16.34
CA GLY A 65 1.97 -32.13 17.41
C GLY A 65 1.62 -31.60 18.81
N ALA A 66 1.21 -32.51 19.71
CA ALA A 66 0.73 -32.16 21.04
C ALA A 66 1.84 -31.63 21.98
N GLU A 67 3.11 -31.99 21.70
CA GLU A 67 4.27 -31.60 22.50
C GLU A 67 5.11 -30.50 21.83
N TYR A 68 4.59 -29.83 20.79
CA TYR A 68 5.35 -28.81 20.09
C TYR A 68 5.56 -27.55 20.96
N GLN A 69 6.80 -27.32 21.41
CA GLN A 69 7.18 -26.09 22.10
C GLN A 69 7.43 -24.97 21.09
N HIS A 70 6.40 -24.15 20.83
CA HIS A 70 6.45 -23.08 19.82
C HIS A 70 7.56 -22.06 20.08
N ASP A 71 7.66 -21.56 21.30
CA ASP A 71 8.61 -20.48 21.62
C ASP A 71 10.07 -20.94 21.56
N GLU A 72 10.37 -22.17 22.02
CA GLU A 72 11.72 -22.73 21.97
C GLU A 72 12.14 -23.02 20.53
N THR A 73 11.28 -23.71 19.78
CA THR A 73 11.55 -24.03 18.36
C THR A 73 11.75 -22.75 17.55
N MET A 74 10.92 -21.72 17.77
CA MET A 74 11.06 -20.46 17.04
C MET A 74 12.37 -19.73 17.34
N ARG A 75 12.87 -19.80 18.58
CA ARG A 75 14.15 -19.19 18.97
C ARG A 75 15.32 -19.92 18.32
N ASP A 76 15.29 -21.25 18.31
CA ASP A 76 16.32 -22.08 17.69
C ASP A 76 16.34 -21.92 16.16
N ASP A 77 15.16 -21.91 15.52
CA ASP A 77 15.01 -21.66 14.08
C ASP A 77 15.57 -20.28 13.70
N LEU A 78 15.21 -19.23 14.46
CA LEU A 78 15.73 -17.88 14.21
C LEU A 78 17.25 -17.82 14.41
N ALA A 79 17.79 -18.48 15.43
CA ALA A 79 19.23 -18.54 15.67
C ALA A 79 19.96 -19.26 14.53
N ALA A 80 19.41 -20.38 14.03
CA ALA A 80 19.93 -21.09 12.87
C ALA A 80 19.91 -20.22 11.61
N ILE A 81 18.79 -19.53 11.32
CA ILE A 81 18.67 -18.64 10.17
C ILE A 81 19.69 -17.50 10.24
N ARG A 82 19.84 -16.86 11.41
CA ARG A 82 20.81 -15.77 11.64
C ARG A 82 22.27 -16.22 11.47
N SER A 83 22.54 -17.52 11.62
CA SER A 83 23.90 -18.07 11.44
C SER A 83 24.26 -18.34 9.97
N LEU A 84 23.29 -18.29 9.05
CA LEU A 84 23.54 -18.55 7.64
C LEU A 84 24.33 -17.41 6.99
N PRO A 85 25.31 -17.74 6.11
CA PRO A 85 26.06 -16.71 5.39
C PRO A 85 25.14 -15.90 4.49
N GLY A 86 25.24 -14.57 4.56
CA GLY A 86 24.42 -13.63 3.77
C GLY A 86 23.15 -13.14 4.46
N VAL A 87 22.79 -13.68 5.62
CA VAL A 87 21.69 -13.15 6.44
C VAL A 87 22.19 -11.98 7.28
N ILE A 88 21.64 -10.78 7.05
CA ILE A 88 21.97 -9.57 7.82
C ILE A 88 21.23 -9.57 9.16
N ALA A 89 19.93 -9.88 9.12
CA ALA A 89 19.06 -9.92 10.28
C ALA A 89 17.85 -10.81 10.00
N ALA A 90 17.27 -11.40 11.05
CA ALA A 90 16.03 -12.17 10.94
C ALA A 90 15.12 -11.93 12.15
N THR A 91 13.82 -11.83 11.88
CA THR A 91 12.79 -11.60 12.90
C THR A 91 11.56 -12.43 12.63
N THR A 92 10.79 -12.74 13.66
CA THR A 92 9.37 -13.04 13.51
C THR A 92 8.59 -11.74 13.31
N ILE A 93 7.44 -11.84 12.64
CA ILE A 93 6.50 -10.75 12.50
C ILE A 93 5.07 -11.30 12.44
N ASN A 94 4.12 -10.60 13.08
CA ASN A 94 2.71 -11.02 13.09
C ASN A 94 1.98 -10.70 11.77
N SER A 95 2.42 -9.68 11.04
CA SER A 95 1.85 -9.31 9.73
C SER A 95 2.87 -8.50 8.92
N MET A 96 2.93 -8.74 7.61
CA MET A 96 3.85 -7.99 6.75
C MET A 96 3.32 -6.57 6.50
N PRO A 97 4.13 -5.50 6.67
CA PRO A 97 3.71 -4.16 6.30
C PRO A 97 3.30 -4.10 4.82
N LEU A 98 2.34 -3.24 4.51
CA LEU A 98 1.77 -3.08 3.15
C LEU A 98 1.07 -4.33 2.59
N SER A 99 0.84 -5.39 3.37
CA SER A 99 0.05 -6.56 2.96
C SER A 99 -1.47 -6.32 2.86
N GLY A 100 -1.95 -5.16 3.31
CA GLY A 100 -3.36 -4.81 3.38
C GLY A 100 -4.07 -5.27 4.66
N SER A 101 -3.35 -5.90 5.58
CA SER A 101 -3.83 -6.31 6.90
C SER A 101 -2.79 -6.01 7.98
N GLY A 102 -3.19 -6.03 9.25
CA GLY A 102 -2.29 -5.85 10.38
C GLY A 102 -3.01 -5.55 11.69
N SER A 103 -2.25 -5.07 12.66
CA SER A 103 -2.76 -4.65 13.96
C SER A 103 -2.69 -3.12 14.07
N ALA A 104 -3.76 -2.51 14.56
CA ALA A 104 -3.86 -1.08 14.80
C ALA A 104 -4.36 -0.82 16.22
N GLY A 105 -3.93 0.29 16.80
CA GLY A 105 -4.33 0.70 18.15
C GLY A 105 -4.29 2.23 18.30
N GLY A 106 -5.08 2.72 19.25
CA GLY A 106 -5.10 4.13 19.61
C GLY A 106 -4.03 4.44 20.67
N TRP A 107 -3.19 5.42 20.39
CA TRP A 107 -2.11 5.87 21.26
C TRP A 107 -2.41 7.27 21.77
N ARG A 108 -2.28 7.47 23.08
CA ARG A 108 -2.41 8.78 23.72
C ARG A 108 -1.04 9.24 24.21
N ALA A 109 -0.76 10.53 24.05
CA ALA A 109 0.49 11.13 24.53
C ALA A 109 0.51 11.35 26.06
N SER A 110 -0.65 11.27 26.72
CA SER A 110 -0.83 11.43 28.17
C SER A 110 -1.86 10.41 28.67
N ALA A 111 -1.79 10.09 29.97
CA ALA A 111 -2.75 9.22 30.66
C ALA A 111 -4.06 9.95 31.05
N GLU A 112 -4.17 11.25 30.76
CA GLU A 112 -5.40 12.02 30.94
C GLU A 112 -6.55 11.45 30.10
N GLU A 113 -7.75 11.42 30.67
CA GLU A 113 -8.95 10.84 30.04
C GLU A 113 -9.34 11.57 28.74
N ASP A 114 -9.12 12.88 28.69
CA ASP A 114 -9.42 13.74 27.54
C ASP A 114 -8.25 13.85 26.53
N ALA A 115 -7.15 13.12 26.74
CA ALA A 115 -6.02 13.18 25.82
C ALA A 115 -6.42 12.61 24.45
N THR A 116 -6.12 13.38 23.39
CA THR A 116 -6.41 12.98 22.01
C THR A 116 -5.70 11.66 21.67
N SER A 117 -6.49 10.64 21.34
CA SER A 117 -5.99 9.37 20.82
C SER A 117 -5.63 9.51 19.34
N ARG A 118 -4.48 8.97 18.94
CA ARG A 118 -4.07 8.83 17.54
C ARG A 118 -3.92 7.37 17.18
N ASP A 119 -4.52 6.97 16.08
CA ASP A 119 -4.41 5.60 15.61
C ASP A 119 -3.05 5.37 14.96
N GLY A 120 -2.45 4.24 15.29
CA GLY A 120 -1.17 3.80 14.74
C GLY A 120 -1.17 2.29 14.55
N ASN A 121 -0.59 1.84 13.44
CA ASN A 121 -0.32 0.42 13.24
C ASN A 121 0.87 0.00 14.10
N TYR A 122 0.82 -1.23 14.61
CA TYR A 122 1.92 -1.81 15.36
C TYR A 122 2.16 -3.26 14.91
N TYR A 123 3.41 -3.67 15.03
CA TYR A 123 3.88 -5.00 14.65
C TYR A 123 4.63 -5.62 15.81
N PHE A 124 4.40 -6.91 16.05
CA PHE A 124 5.18 -7.67 17.01
C PHE A 124 6.38 -8.25 16.30
N VAL A 125 7.57 -7.81 16.70
CA VAL A 125 8.84 -8.24 16.14
C VAL A 125 9.82 -8.60 17.25
N THR A 126 10.85 -9.36 16.90
CA THR A 126 11.99 -9.60 17.78
C THR A 126 12.95 -8.41 17.78
N GLU A 127 14.00 -8.50 18.60
CA GLU A 127 15.05 -7.47 18.75
C GLU A 127 15.65 -6.97 17.41
N GLN A 128 15.74 -7.83 16.39
CA GLN A 128 16.30 -7.48 15.07
C GLN A 128 15.24 -6.99 14.07
N GLY A 129 14.01 -6.71 14.52
CA GLY A 129 12.88 -6.43 13.63
C GLY A 129 13.09 -5.27 12.66
N GLN A 130 13.68 -4.16 13.13
CA GLN A 130 13.95 -3.00 12.29
C GLN A 130 15.02 -3.29 11.24
N ALA A 131 16.14 -3.89 11.67
CA ALA A 131 17.23 -4.29 10.78
C ALA A 131 16.79 -5.33 9.75
N ALA A 132 15.94 -6.29 10.14
CA ALA A 132 15.40 -7.31 9.24
C ALA A 132 14.46 -6.74 8.16
N LEU A 133 13.78 -5.63 8.45
CA LEU A 133 12.93 -4.92 7.49
C LEU A 133 13.70 -3.84 6.70
N GLY A 134 14.97 -3.59 7.04
CA GLY A 134 15.80 -2.58 6.40
C GLY A 134 15.35 -1.14 6.69
N PHE A 135 14.69 -0.90 7.83
CA PHE A 135 14.38 0.46 8.27
C PHE A 135 15.66 1.13 8.82
N GLU A 136 15.96 2.35 8.34
CA GLU A 136 16.96 3.27 8.92
C GLU A 136 16.35 4.23 9.95
#